data_AF-A0A3C1LER8-F1
#
_entry.id   AF-A0A3C1LER8-F1
#
_cell.length_a   1.000
_cell.length_b   1.000
_cell.length_c   1.000
_cell.angle_alpha   90.00
_cell.angle_beta   90.00
_cell.angle_gamma   90.00
#
_symmetry.space_group_name_H-M   'P 1'
#
loop_
_entity.id
_entity.type
_entity.pdbx_description
1 polymer ?
#
loop_
_entity_poly.entity_id
_entity_poly.type
_entity_poly.pdbx_seq_one_letter_code
_entity_poly.pdbx_strand_id
1 'polypeptide(L)' 'KGGVGKSTVSANLALALAQGGAKVGLMDADIYGPSVPIMFGVRGERPMMKEVNGKG' A
#
# COMPACT_ATOMS: atom_id res chain seq x y z
N LYS A 1 9.69 -15.33 -15.12
CA LYS A 1 8.40 -16.04 -14.86
C LYS A 1 7.56 -15.11 -13.99
N GLY A 2 6.65 -14.34 -14.58
CA GLY A 2 5.89 -13.30 -13.89
C GLY A 2 4.62 -13.85 -13.23
N GLY A 3 4.17 -13.22 -12.14
CA GLY A 3 2.81 -13.41 -11.64
C GLY A 3 2.61 -14.38 -10.45
N VAL A 4 3.59 -14.52 -9.55
CA VAL A 4 3.41 -15.36 -8.32
C VAL A 4 2.47 -14.74 -7.26
N GLY A 5 1.82 -13.61 -7.55
CA GLY A 5 0.80 -13.01 -6.69
C GLY A 5 1.31 -12.18 -5.49
N LYS A 6 2.59 -11.80 -5.44
CA LYS A 6 3.19 -11.06 -4.30
C LYS A 6 2.37 -9.83 -3.90
N SER A 7 2.09 -8.93 -4.86
CA SER A 7 1.34 -7.70 -4.60
C SER A 7 -0.09 -7.98 -4.12
N THR A 8 -0.73 -9.03 -4.67
CA THR A 8 -2.06 -9.48 -4.24
C THR A 8 -2.07 -9.94 -2.79
N VAL A 9 -1.07 -10.72 -2.38
CA VAL A 9 -0.95 -11.18 -0.99
C VAL A 9 -0.66 -9.99 -0.07
N SER A 10 0.28 -9.11 -0.42
CA SER A 10 0.62 -7.95 0.39
C SER A 10 -0.56 -6.98 0.58
N ALA A 11 -1.32 -6.70 -0.48
CA ALA A 11 -2.48 -5.81 -0.42
C ALA A 11 -3.59 -6.37 0.48
N ASN A 12 -3.93 -7.66 0.33
CA ASN A 12 -4.96 -8.28 1.16
C ASN A 12 -4.53 -8.43 2.62
N LEU A 13 -3.24 -8.71 2.87
CA LEU A 13 -2.70 -8.74 4.23
C LEU A 13 -2.81 -7.37 4.91
N ALA A 14 -2.46 -6.29 4.20
CA ALA A 14 -2.60 -4.93 4.72
C ALA A 14 -4.06 -4.57 5.03
N LEU A 15 -5.00 -4.94 4.15
CA LEU A 15 -6.43 -4.75 4.37
C LEU A 15 -6.95 -5.54 5.58
N ALA A 16 -6.55 -6.80 5.73
CA ALA A 16 -6.97 -7.64 6.86
C ALA A 16 -6.49 -7.07 8.20
N LEU A 17 -5.23 -6.63 8.27
CA LEU A 17 -4.68 -5.98 9.46
C LEU A 17 -5.40 -4.66 9.77
N ALA A 18 -5.71 -3.86 8.75
CA ALA A 18 -6.46 -2.62 8.91
C ALA A 18 -7.91 -2.86 9.38
N GLN A 19 -8.59 -3.89 8.84
CA GLN A 19 -9.92 -4.31 9.28
C GLN A 19 -9.91 -4.80 10.73
N GLY A 20 -8.80 -5.38 11.20
CA GLY A 20 -8.57 -5.72 12.60
C GLY A 20 -8.29 -4.52 13.52
N GLY A 21 -8.30 -3.28 13.01
CA GLY A 21 -8.09 -2.05 13.77
C GLY A 21 -6.64 -1.60 13.89
N ALA A 22 -5.68 -2.27 13.21
CA ALA A 22 -4.29 -1.84 13.21
C ALA A 22 -4.07 -0.61 12.32
N LYS A 23 -3.12 0.25 12.72
CA LYS A 23 -2.57 1.27 11.82
C LYS A 23 -1.54 0.61 10.91
N VAL A 24 -1.82 0.55 9.62
CA VAL A 24 -1.00 -0.18 8.64
C VAL A 24 -0.46 0.77 7.58
N GLY A 25 0.83 0.66 7.27
CA GLY A 25 1.45 1.25 6.09
C GLY A 25 1.86 0.15 5.11
N LEU A 26 1.65 0.38 3.81
CA LEU A 26 2.07 -0.53 2.74
C LEU A 26 2.98 0.23 1.77
N MET A 27 4.22 -0.24 1.63
CA MET A 27 5.22 0.34 0.74
C MET A 27 5.51 -0.65 -0.40
N ASP A 28 5.39 -0.17 -1.64
CA ASP A 28 5.73 -0.93 -2.82
C ASP A 28 7.21 -0.74 -3.18
N ALA A 29 7.96 -1.86 -3.22
CA ALA A 29 9.36 -1.89 -3.61
C ALA A 29 9.58 -2.71 -4.90
N ASP A 30 8.52 -3.16 -5.56
CA ASP A 30 8.62 -3.88 -6.83
C ASP A 30 8.68 -2.87 -7.98
N ILE A 31 9.77 -2.90 -8.75
CA ILE A 31 10.01 -1.97 -9.88
C ILE A 31 9.28 -2.43 -11.15
N TYR A 32 9.03 -3.74 -11.30
CA TYR A 32 8.60 -4.35 -12.55
C TYR A 32 7.20 -4.96 -12.49
N GLY A 33 6.63 -5.12 -11.29
CA GLY A 33 5.26 -5.61 -11.08
C GLY A 33 4.18 -4.53 -11.24
N PRO A 34 2.89 -4.91 -11.31
CA PRO A 34 1.80 -3.95 -11.17
C PRO A 34 1.90 -3.25 -9.82
N SER A 35 1.89 -1.92 -9.84
CA SER A 35 2.15 -1.14 -8.65
C SER A 35 0.98 -1.18 -7.67
N VAL A 36 1.27 -1.18 -6.36
CA VAL A 36 0.27 -1.10 -5.28
C VAL A 36 -0.75 0.03 -5.53
N PRO A 37 -0.37 1.25 -5.97
CA PRO A 37 -1.34 2.29 -6.32
C PRO A 37 -2.41 1.87 -7.34
N ILE A 38 -2.08 0.99 -8.30
CA ILE A 38 -3.05 0.46 -9.26
C ILE A 38 -4.05 -0.45 -8.54
N MET A 39 -3.59 -1.33 -7.65
CA MET A 39 -4.46 -2.26 -6.93
C MET A 39 -5.45 -1.56 -6.00
N PHE A 40 -5.06 -0.40 -5.46
CA PHE A 40 -5.91 0.43 -4.60
C PHE A 40 -6.72 1.49 -5.38
N GLY A 41 -6.60 1.56 -6.70
CA GLY A 41 -7.34 2.52 -7.53
C GLY A 41 -6.86 3.98 -7.40
N VAL A 42 -5.70 4.21 -6.79
CA VAL A 42 -5.14 5.55 -6.47
C VAL A 42 -3.96 5.91 -7.38
N ARG A 43 -3.99 5.44 -8.63
CA ARG A 43 -2.90 5.67 -9.58
C ARG A 43 -2.76 7.17 -9.87
N GLY A 44 -1.55 7.70 -9.66
CA GLY A 44 -1.26 9.12 -9.88
C GLY A 44 -1.50 10.00 -8.65
N GLU A 45 -2.06 9.45 -7.58
CA GLU A 45 -2.15 10.15 -6.30
C GLU A 45 -0.80 10.14 -5.59
N ARG A 46 -0.53 11.20 -4.84
CA ARG A 46 0.65 11.32 -3.98
C ARG A 46 0.20 11.45 -2.54
N PRO A 47 0.78 10.68 -1.60
CA PRO A 47 0.50 10.87 -0.19
C PRO A 47 0.90 12.30 0.22
N MET A 48 0.00 12.98 0.92
CA MET A 48 0.27 14.29 1.51
C MET A 48 0.85 14.10 2.91
N MET A 49 1.89 14.86 3.22
CA MET A 49 2.41 14.99 4.58
C MET A 49 1.33 15.65 5.44
N LYS A 50 0.89 14.99 6.51
CA LYS A 50 -0.01 15.58 7.51
C LYS A 50 0.81 15.90 8.75
N GLU A 51 0.77 17.15 9.18
CA GLU A 51 1.28 17.53 10.49
C GLU A 51 0.37 16.96 11.59
N VAL A 52 0.95 16.22 12.52
CA VAL A 52 0.26 15.73 13.70
C VAL A 52 1.05 16.15 14.93
N ASN A 53 0.46 16.99 15.77
CA ASN A 53 1.09 17.52 17.00
C ASN A 53 2.44 18.22 16.75
N GLY A 54 2.55 18.98 15.65
CA GLY A 54 3.79 19.71 15.29
C GLY A 54 4.92 18.83 14.77
N LYS A 55 4.63 17.57 14.41
CA LYS A 55 5.57 16.66 13.75
C LYS A 55 4.97 16.21 12.42
N GLY A 56 5.77 16.28 11.37
CA GLY A 56 5.48 15.72 10.06
C GLY A 56 6.61 14.81 9.60
#